data_AF-A0A0Q9L716-F1
#
_entry.id   AF-A0A0Q9L716-F1
#
_cell.length_a   1.000
_cell.length_b   1.000
_cell.length_c   1.000
_cell.angle_alpha   90.00
_cell.angle_beta   90.00
_cell.angle_gamma   90.00
#
_symmetry.space_group_name_H-M   'P 1'
#
loop_
_entity.id
_entity.type
_entity.pdbx_description
1 polymer ?
#
loop_
_entity_poly.entity_id
_entity_poly.type
_entity_poly.pdbx_seq_one_letter_code
_entity_poly.pdbx_strand_id
1 'polypeptide(L)'
;MNKRIGIIGSGTAGLQLAFSLKNDFDVTLLHEEPDEIRSGRIQSTQVYFRPTLEREQRFHMPETDVAPSIKTIHFNMGREKLFVGRLTGAATSVDQRMAFSEAMDKLVQHGVRFRKARVFRNEIKSLAESYELSGTGYHFIHRSAA
;
A
#
# COMPACT_ATOMS: atom_id res chain seq x y z
N MET A 1 -4.02 -26.70 -5.69
CA MET A 1 -4.96 -25.58 -5.48
C MET A 1 -4.13 -24.38 -5.03
N ASN A 2 -4.12 -23.27 -5.78
CA ASN A 2 -3.51 -22.05 -5.28
C ASN A 2 -4.38 -21.49 -4.14
N LYS A 3 -3.74 -21.21 -3.01
CA LYS A 3 -4.36 -20.63 -1.82
C LYS A 3 -4.87 -19.21 -2.14
N ARG A 4 -6.11 -18.89 -1.76
CA ARG A 4 -6.74 -17.59 -2.03
C ARG A 4 -6.56 -16.62 -0.87
N ILE A 5 -6.01 -15.45 -1.13
CA ILE A 5 -5.76 -14.42 -0.11
C ILE A 5 -6.59 -13.17 -0.42
N GLY A 6 -7.34 -12.71 0.58
CA GLY A 6 -8.10 -11.47 0.55
C GLY A 6 -7.41 -10.39 1.36
N ILE A 7 -7.15 -9.22 0.79
CA ILE A 7 -6.55 -8.08 1.49
C ILE A 7 -7.59 -6.96 1.51
N ILE A 8 -7.92 -6.46 2.69
CA ILE A 8 -8.87 -5.37 2.87
C ILE A 8 -8.10 -4.04 2.87
N GLY A 9 -8.32 -3.24 1.82
CA GLY A 9 -7.63 -1.97 1.58
C GLY A 9 -6.38 -2.10 0.71
N SER A 10 -6.16 -1.09 -0.13
CA SER A 10 -5.01 -0.96 -1.05
C SER A 10 -4.16 0.29 -0.78
N GLY A 11 -3.99 0.65 0.50
CA GLY A 11 -2.94 1.60 0.90
C GLY A 11 -1.55 0.95 0.91
N THR A 12 -0.52 1.66 1.39
CA THR A 12 0.89 1.20 1.40
C THR A 12 1.07 -0.25 1.87
N ALA A 13 0.49 -0.60 3.03
CA ALA A 13 0.63 -1.94 3.59
C ALA A 13 -0.05 -3.01 2.72
N GLY A 14 -1.25 -2.73 2.20
CA GLY A 14 -2.00 -3.66 1.36
C GLY A 14 -1.32 -3.90 0.01
N LEU A 15 -0.81 -2.84 -0.62
CA LEU A 15 -0.06 -2.94 -1.86
C LEU A 15 1.25 -3.69 -1.65
N GLN A 16 2.06 -3.35 -0.65
CA GLN A 16 3.31 -4.05 -0.35
C GLN A 16 3.08 -5.54 -0.08
N LEU A 17 2.02 -5.87 0.67
CA LEU A 17 1.65 -7.25 0.93
C LEU A 17 1.25 -7.97 -0.36
N ALA A 18 0.41 -7.36 -1.20
CA ALA A 18 0.01 -7.93 -2.48
C ALA A 18 1.22 -8.18 -3.40
N PHE A 19 2.15 -7.24 -3.50
CA PHE A 19 3.38 -7.40 -4.28
C PHE A 19 4.27 -8.54 -3.75
N SER A 20 4.30 -8.77 -2.43
CA SER A 20 5.05 -9.87 -1.83
C SER A 20 4.41 -11.25 -2.05
N LEU A 21 3.10 -11.33 -2.29
CA LEU A 21 2.35 -12.58 -2.37
C LEU A 21 1.92 -12.96 -3.80
N LYS A 22 1.95 -12.02 -4.75
CA LYS A 22 1.38 -12.19 -6.11
C LYS A 22 1.90 -13.39 -6.91
N ASN A 23 3.10 -13.90 -6.58
CA ASN A 23 3.69 -15.03 -7.30
C ASN A 23 3.29 -16.40 -6.72
N ASP A 24 2.87 -16.44 -5.45
CA ASP A 24 2.65 -17.68 -4.71
C ASP A 24 1.16 -17.92 -4.40
N PHE A 25 0.32 -16.88 -4.50
CA PHE A 25 -1.08 -16.90 -4.07
C PHE A 25 -2.01 -16.26 -5.09
N ASP A 26 -3.27 -16.67 -5.05
CA ASP A 26 -4.34 -15.98 -5.76
C ASP A 26 -4.86 -14.80 -4.91
N VAL A 27 -4.35 -13.60 -5.19
CA VAL A 27 -4.56 -12.40 -4.36
C VAL A 27 -5.72 -11.55 -4.87
N THR A 28 -6.60 -11.13 -3.96
CA THR A 28 -7.66 -10.14 -4.23
C THR A 28 -7.61 -9.02 -3.20
N LEU A 29 -7.55 -7.76 -3.65
CA LEU A 29 -7.68 -6.59 -2.80
C LEU A 29 -9.13 -6.07 -2.82
N LEU A 30 -9.68 -5.84 -1.64
CA LEU A 30 -11.01 -5.27 -1.41
C LEU A 30 -10.85 -3.78 -1.14
N HIS A 31 -10.86 -2.99 -2.20
CA HIS A 31 -10.82 -1.52 -2.16
C HIS A 31 -11.31 -0.96 -3.51
N GLU A 32 -11.21 0.36 -3.69
CA GLU A 32 -11.48 1.05 -4.96
C GLU A 32 -10.60 0.50 -6.10
N GLU A 33 -11.09 0.58 -7.32
CA GLU A 33 -10.37 0.18 -8.54
C GLU A 33 -9.24 1.20 -8.87
N PRO A 34 -8.21 0.81 -9.67
CA PRO A 34 -7.08 1.70 -9.98
C PRO A 34 -7.50 3.07 -10.56
N ASP A 35 -8.48 3.08 -11.46
CA ASP A 35 -8.99 4.30 -12.09
C ASP A 35 -9.67 5.24 -11.09
N GLU A 36 -10.39 4.68 -10.11
CA GLU A 36 -11.06 5.44 -9.06
C GLU A 36 -10.06 6.12 -8.13
N ILE A 37 -8.96 5.42 -7.80
CA ILE A 37 -7.85 6.01 -7.04
C ILE A 37 -7.22 7.15 -7.82
N ARG A 38 -6.98 6.96 -9.12
CA ARG A 38 -6.34 7.97 -9.98
C ARG A 38 -7.16 9.25 -10.09
N SER A 39 -8.48 9.13 -10.30
CA SER A 39 -9.41 10.28 -10.40
C SER A 39 -9.98 10.74 -9.05
N GLY A 40 -9.60 10.07 -7.98
CA GLY A 40 -10.16 10.28 -6.65
C GLY A 40 -9.68 11.56 -5.97
N ARG A 41 -10.12 11.71 -4.72
CA ARG A 41 -9.65 12.79 -3.85
C ARG A 41 -8.16 12.62 -3.54
N ILE A 42 -7.49 13.75 -3.29
CA ILE A 42 -6.10 13.74 -2.79
C ILE A 42 -6.04 12.87 -1.53
N GLN A 43 -5.13 11.91 -1.54
CA GLN A 43 -4.89 10.99 -0.43
C GLN A 43 -3.79 11.53 0.50
N SER A 44 -3.12 10.67 1.25
CA SER A 44 -2.08 11.12 2.19
C SER A 44 -0.86 11.66 1.45
N THR A 45 -0.36 12.82 1.86
CA THR A 45 0.88 13.43 1.33
C THR A 45 2.09 12.92 2.14
N GLN A 46 2.19 11.61 2.29
CA GLN A 46 3.21 10.98 3.11
C GLN A 46 4.59 11.10 2.49
N VAL A 47 5.60 11.21 3.36
CA VAL A 47 7.01 11.06 2.98
C VAL A 47 7.38 9.59 3.17
N TYR A 48 7.87 8.96 2.11
CA TYR A 48 8.49 7.65 2.17
C TYR A 48 9.97 7.81 2.44
N PHE A 49 10.40 7.34 3.60
CA PHE A 49 11.80 7.27 3.98
C PHE A 49 12.44 5.98 3.49
N ARG A 50 13.78 5.94 3.51
CA ARG A 50 14.62 4.81 3.07
C ARG A 50 14.02 3.42 3.36
N PRO A 51 13.56 3.07 4.58
CA PRO A 51 13.08 1.70 4.84
C PRO A 51 11.84 1.31 4.05
N THR A 52 10.99 2.27 3.69
CA THR A 52 9.83 2.03 2.83
C THR A 52 10.28 1.79 1.40
N LEU A 53 11.14 2.68 0.87
CA LEU A 53 11.67 2.58 -0.49
C LEU A 53 12.45 1.27 -0.72
N GLU A 54 13.27 0.86 0.25
CA GLU A 54 14.00 -0.43 0.19
C GLU A 54 13.05 -1.64 0.17
N ARG A 55 11.89 -1.55 0.84
CA ARG A 55 10.88 -2.61 0.82
C ARG A 55 10.15 -2.67 -0.52
N GLU A 56 9.85 -1.51 -1.12
CA GLU A 56 9.24 -1.42 -2.43
C GLU A 56 10.15 -1.99 -3.52
N GLN A 57 11.44 -1.66 -3.47
CA GLN A 57 12.46 -2.25 -4.34
C GLN A 57 12.56 -3.77 -4.18
N ARG A 58 12.60 -4.27 -2.93
CA ARG A 58 12.67 -5.71 -2.63
C ARG A 58 11.55 -6.51 -3.29
N PHE A 59 10.35 -5.93 -3.38
CA PHE A 59 9.18 -6.60 -3.98
C PHE A 59 8.88 -6.17 -5.41
N HIS A 60 9.82 -5.44 -6.05
CA HIS A 60 9.74 -4.96 -7.42
C HIS A 60 8.47 -4.15 -7.67
N MET A 61 8.13 -3.25 -6.73
CA MET A 61 7.08 -2.26 -6.92
C MET A 61 7.53 -1.19 -7.93
N PRO A 62 6.63 -0.60 -8.71
CA PRO A 62 6.99 0.46 -9.64
C PRO A 62 7.57 1.66 -8.90
N GLU A 63 8.68 2.19 -9.42
CA GLU A 63 9.29 3.42 -8.93
C GLU A 63 8.67 4.61 -9.66
N THR A 64 8.28 5.65 -8.92
CA THR A 64 7.77 6.88 -9.53
C THR A 64 8.89 7.92 -9.57
N ASP A 65 9.54 8.08 -10.74
CA ASP A 65 10.68 8.98 -10.97
C ASP A 65 10.34 10.49 -10.93
N VAL A 66 9.11 10.84 -10.55
CA VAL A 66 8.58 12.20 -10.70
C VAL A 66 8.87 13.11 -9.50
N ALA A 67 9.28 12.57 -8.35
CA ALA A 67 9.40 13.34 -7.12
C ALA A 67 10.86 13.67 -6.74
N PRO A 68 11.14 14.94 -6.37
CA PRO A 68 12.47 15.34 -5.95
C PRO A 68 12.84 14.65 -4.62
N SER A 69 14.13 14.31 -4.48
CA SER A 69 14.60 13.71 -3.24
C SER A 69 14.64 14.73 -2.11
N ILE A 70 14.00 14.38 -1.00
CA ILE A 70 14.04 15.14 0.25
C ILE A 70 15.36 14.80 0.96
N LYS A 71 16.17 15.83 1.25
CA LYS A 71 17.50 15.68 1.89
C LYS A 71 17.56 16.22 3.32
N THR A 72 16.63 17.09 3.68
CA THR A 72 16.63 17.77 4.98
C THR A 72 15.21 17.88 5.53
N ILE A 73 15.11 17.90 6.86
CA ILE A 73 13.88 18.24 7.59
C ILE A 73 14.17 19.48 8.41
N HIS A 74 13.36 20.52 8.23
CA HIS A 74 13.50 21.79 8.94
C HIS A 74 12.48 21.84 10.07
N PHE A 75 12.95 22.00 11.31
CA PHE A 75 12.09 22.18 12.46
C PHE A 75 12.05 23.65 12.84
N ASN A 76 10.86 24.24 12.84
CA ASN A 76 10.63 25.64 13.20
C ASN A 76 9.56 25.72 14.30
N MET A 77 9.70 26.66 15.22
CA MET A 77 8.70 27.01 16.22
C MET A 77 8.26 28.45 16.00
N GLY A 78 7.06 28.62 15.45
CA GLY A 78 6.62 29.93 14.96
C GLY A 78 7.54 30.44 13.84
N ARG A 79 8.21 31.56 14.08
CA ARG A 79 9.19 32.15 13.14
C ARG A 79 10.64 31.76 13.44
N GLU A 80 10.87 31.04 14.53
CA GLU A 80 12.20 30.61 14.95
C GLU A 80 12.57 29.29 14.28
N LYS A 81 13.73 29.26 13.63
CA LYS A 81 14.30 28.03 13.08
C LYS A 81 15.13 27.33 14.16
N LEU A 82 14.65 26.19 14.65
CA LEU A 82 15.31 25.45 15.73
C LEU A 82 16.51 24.67 15.20
N PHE A 83 16.30 23.78 14.23
CA PHE A 83 17.38 23.02 13.62
C PHE A 83 17.01 22.47 12.24
N VAL A 84 18.04 22.01 11.52
CA VAL A 84 17.90 21.26 10.27
C VAL A 84 18.54 19.89 10.45
N GLY A 85 17.72 18.86 10.36
CA GLY A 85 18.21 17.48 10.29
C GLY A 85 18.53 17.12 8.85
N ARG A 86 19.75 16.64 8.57
CA ARG A 86 20.09 16.05 7.28
C ARG A 86 19.73 14.57 7.29
N LEU A 87 18.95 14.13 6.31
CA LEU A 87 18.59 12.73 6.15
C LEU A 87 19.81 11.94 5.65
N THR A 88 20.07 10.81 6.29
CA THR A 88 21.16 9.92 5.90
C THR A 88 20.77 9.02 4.73
N GLY A 89 19.50 8.99 4.33
CA GLY A 89 18.95 8.13 3.29
C GLY A 89 17.95 8.80 2.38
N ALA A 90 17.53 8.04 1.36
CA ALA A 90 16.53 8.50 0.41
C ALA A 90 15.21 8.80 1.14
N ALA A 91 14.60 9.91 0.76
CA ALA A 91 13.23 10.22 1.11
C ALA A 91 12.56 10.90 -0.08
N THR A 92 11.29 10.59 -0.30
CA THR A 92 10.51 11.16 -1.39
C THR A 92 9.04 11.27 -0.96
N SER A 93 8.28 12.13 -1.62
CA SER A 93 6.84 12.22 -1.45
C SER A 93 6.22 12.35 -2.83
N VAL A 94 5.40 11.38 -3.19
CA VAL A 94 4.69 11.30 -4.47
C VAL A 94 3.20 11.35 -4.15
N ASP A 95 2.40 11.99 -5.02
CA ASP A 95 0.95 11.92 -4.90
C ASP A 95 0.51 10.44 -4.95
N GLN A 96 -0.12 9.98 -3.88
CA GLN A 96 -0.54 8.59 -3.75
C GLN A 96 -1.55 8.17 -4.82
N ARG A 97 -2.30 9.11 -5.43
CA ARG A 97 -3.16 8.79 -6.58
C ARG A 97 -2.35 8.29 -7.77
N MET A 98 -1.16 8.84 -8.00
CA MET A 98 -0.24 8.38 -9.04
C MET A 98 0.43 7.07 -8.63
N ALA A 99 1.12 7.06 -7.49
CA ALA A 99 1.90 5.90 -7.06
C ALA A 99 1.03 4.66 -6.82
N PHE A 100 -0.14 4.81 -6.18
CA PHE A 100 -1.01 3.66 -5.90
C PHE A 100 -1.69 3.17 -7.17
N SER A 101 -2.23 4.06 -8.02
CA SER A 101 -2.88 3.59 -9.26
C SER A 101 -1.91 2.85 -10.18
N GLU A 102 -0.67 3.34 -10.33
CA GLU A 102 0.37 2.64 -11.10
C GLU A 102 0.74 1.28 -10.49
N ALA A 103 0.92 1.22 -9.16
CA ALA A 103 1.18 -0.03 -8.45
C ALA A 103 0.02 -1.02 -8.61
N MET A 104 -1.22 -0.54 -8.56
CA MET A 104 -2.42 -1.36 -8.76
C MET A 104 -2.52 -1.87 -10.20
N ASP A 105 -2.26 -1.03 -11.21
CA ASP A 105 -2.21 -1.46 -12.62
C ASP A 105 -1.17 -2.57 -12.84
N LYS A 106 0.01 -2.43 -12.22
CA LYS A 106 1.05 -3.48 -12.25
C LYS A 106 0.58 -4.77 -11.58
N LEU A 107 -0.13 -4.69 -10.46
CA LEU A 107 -0.71 -5.88 -9.81
C LEU A 107 -1.76 -6.57 -10.71
N VAL A 108 -2.63 -5.79 -11.37
CA VAL A 108 -3.61 -6.31 -12.33
C VAL A 108 -2.92 -7.04 -13.49
N GLN A 109 -1.82 -6.50 -14.01
CA GLN A 109 -0.99 -7.16 -15.04
C GLN A 109 -0.42 -8.51 -14.58
N HIS A 110 -0.25 -8.71 -13.26
CA HIS A 110 0.19 -9.97 -12.66
C HIS A 110 -0.97 -10.86 -12.18
N GLY A 111 -2.21 -10.58 -12.58
CA GLY A 111 -3.38 -11.40 -12.28
C GLY A 111 -4.00 -11.17 -10.89
N VAL A 112 -3.51 -10.18 -10.13
CA VAL A 112 -4.12 -9.77 -8.86
C VAL A 112 -5.43 -9.03 -9.16
N ARG A 113 -6.48 -9.37 -8.41
CA ARG A 113 -7.81 -8.76 -8.60
C ARG A 113 -8.06 -7.63 -7.62
N PHE A 114 -8.75 -6.60 -8.09
CA PHE A 114 -9.37 -5.59 -7.25
C PHE A 114 -10.87 -5.82 -7.26
N ARG A 115 -11.52 -5.59 -6.11
CA ARG A 115 -12.97 -5.62 -6.00
C ARG A 115 -13.40 -4.49 -5.10
N LYS A 116 -14.16 -3.57 -5.67
CA LYS A 116 -14.83 -2.51 -4.91
C LYS A 116 -15.74 -3.10 -3.83
N ALA A 117 -15.32 -2.94 -2.58
CA ALA A 117 -16.08 -3.36 -1.42
C ALA A 117 -15.75 -2.45 -0.23
N ARG A 118 -16.78 -2.08 0.52
CA ARG A 118 -16.62 -1.48 1.85
C ARG A 118 -16.88 -2.59 2.85
N VAL A 119 -15.85 -3.01 3.58
CA VAL A 119 -15.94 -4.09 4.56
C VAL A 119 -16.16 -3.49 5.95
N PHE A 120 -17.28 -3.85 6.57
CA PHE A 120 -17.60 -3.52 7.94
C PHE A 120 -17.13 -4.62 8.90
N ARG A 121 -16.93 -4.26 10.18
CA ARG A 121 -16.38 -5.18 11.20
C ARG A 121 -17.19 -6.47 11.35
N ASN A 122 -18.51 -6.39 11.24
CA ASN A 122 -19.42 -7.53 11.33
C ASN A 122 -19.34 -8.47 10.11
N GLU A 123 -18.78 -8.03 8.99
CA GLU A 123 -18.67 -8.82 7.75
C GLU A 123 -17.34 -9.59 7.67
N ILE A 124 -16.35 -9.23 8.49
CA ILE A 124 -15.01 -9.80 8.44
C ILE A 124 -15.04 -11.33 8.60
N LYS A 125 -15.89 -11.87 9.48
CA LYS A 125 -15.99 -13.32 9.70
C LYS A 125 -16.49 -14.05 8.44
N SER A 126 -17.54 -13.52 7.81
CA SER A 126 -18.07 -14.08 6.55
C SER A 126 -17.05 -13.96 5.42
N LEU A 127 -16.29 -12.87 5.38
CA LEU A 127 -15.23 -12.69 4.39
C LEU A 127 -14.09 -13.70 4.57
N ALA A 128 -13.73 -14.02 5.81
CA ALA A 128 -12.74 -15.04 6.13
C ALA A 128 -13.20 -16.48 5.79
N GLU A 129 -14.48 -16.70 5.48
CA GLU A 129 -14.95 -17.98 4.91
C GLU A 129 -14.66 -18.06 3.41
N SER A 130 -14.50 -16.92 2.74
CA SER A 130 -14.21 -16.83 1.30
C SER A 130 -12.71 -16.83 0.97
N TYR A 131 -11.86 -16.45 1.93
CA TYR A 131 -10.40 -16.34 1.79
C TYR A 131 -9.67 -17.04 2.93
N GLU A 132 -8.50 -17.60 2.67
CA GLU A 132 -7.71 -18.31 3.68
C GLU A 132 -6.99 -17.37 4.66
N LEU A 133 -6.76 -16.12 4.24
CA LEU A 133 -6.24 -15.02 5.04
C LEU A 133 -6.98 -13.74 4.66
N SER A 134 -7.45 -13.00 5.67
CA SER A 134 -8.08 -11.67 5.52
C SER A 134 -7.37 -10.66 6.41
N GLY A 135 -6.87 -9.55 5.86
CA GLY A 135 -6.16 -8.53 6.65
C GLY A 135 -6.51 -7.10 6.26
N THR A 136 -6.64 -6.22 7.25
CA THR A 136 -6.62 -4.76 7.04
C THR A 136 -5.22 -4.24 7.34
N GLY A 137 -4.92 -2.98 7.00
CA GLY A 137 -3.70 -2.31 7.48
C GLY A 137 -3.51 -2.28 9.02
N TYR A 138 -4.48 -2.79 9.81
CA TYR A 138 -4.43 -2.85 11.26
C TYR A 138 -4.69 -4.24 11.88
N HIS A 139 -5.29 -5.22 11.19
CA HIS A 139 -5.68 -6.52 11.77
C HIS A 139 -5.63 -7.65 10.73
N PHE A 140 -4.94 -8.75 11.04
CA PHE A 140 -4.94 -10.00 10.25
C PHE A 140 -5.80 -11.08 10.93
N ILE A 141 -6.58 -11.82 10.15
CA ILE A 141 -7.36 -12.98 10.61
C ILE A 141 -7.00 -14.17 9.73
N HIS A 142 -6.36 -15.16 10.36
CA HIS A 142 -5.97 -16.43 9.76
C HIS A 142 -7.01 -17.50 10.11
N ARG A 143 -7.43 -18.31 9.14
CA ARG A 143 -8.26 -19.49 9.43
C ARG A 143 -7.34 -20.61 9.95
N SER A 144 -7.41 -20.95 11.24
CA SER A 144 -6.77 -22.18 11.72
C SER A 144 -7.44 -23.36 11.03
N ALA A 145 -6.66 -24.21 10.38
CA ALA A 145 -7.14 -25.53 9.97
C ALA A 145 -7.56 -26.29 11.24
N ALA A 146 -8.76 -26.86 11.21
CA ALA A 146 -9.16 -27.94 12.10
C ALA A 146 -8.68 -29.26 11.48
#